data_AF-A0A327NCA0-F1
#
_entry.id   AF-A0A327NCA0-F1
#
_cell.length_a   1.000
_cell.length_b   1.000
_cell.length_c   1.000
_cell.angle_alpha   90.00
_cell.angle_beta   90.00
_cell.angle_gamma   90.00
#
_symmetry.space_group_name_H-M   'P 1'
#
loop_
_entity.id
_entity.type
_entity.pdbx_description
1 polymer ?
#
loop_
_entity_poly.entity_id
_entity_poly.type
_entity_poly.pdbx_seq_one_letter_code
_entity_poly.pdbx_strand_id
1 'polypeptide(L)'
;MTPKQAQRLIKKIADIKRALAAEKRKFGGYDDSRGLRYLPTRYYIQLADYKGGLTYTHWFARTFPDDIGFPDFLFEWAVLLYKGGKLDLAKTKIWQTFCVNTYVLDKFFGHPIQPLLKYEWSNLAQAGFTEYFTYSHQQTDLLDFSQWLEEFMASELFMSRKARYLTLYQGLLVEEDLEIRDYLRQEAHQLENQSKF
;
A
#
# COMPACT_ATOMS: atom_id res chain seq x y z
N MET A 1 3.22 -11.62 21.65
CA MET A 1 2.38 -10.51 22.16
C MET A 1 1.74 -10.91 23.49
N THR A 2 1.63 -9.99 24.47
CA THR A 2 0.92 -10.26 25.75
C THR A 2 -0.59 -10.04 25.62
N PRO A 3 -1.44 -10.68 26.44
CA PRO A 3 -2.90 -10.45 26.44
C PRO A 3 -3.29 -8.98 26.57
N LYS A 4 -2.57 -8.23 27.42
CA LYS A 4 -2.80 -6.78 27.62
C LYS A 4 -2.47 -5.96 26.38
N GLN A 5 -1.42 -6.32 25.64
CA GLN A 5 -1.10 -5.67 24.35
C GLN A 5 -2.18 -5.98 23.31
N ALA A 6 -2.64 -7.22 23.22
CA ALA A 6 -3.72 -7.60 22.30
C ALA A 6 -5.02 -6.82 22.61
N GLN A 7 -5.42 -6.74 23.88
CA GLN A 7 -6.59 -5.98 24.30
C GLN A 7 -6.49 -4.50 23.95
N ARG A 8 -5.29 -3.90 24.07
CA ARG A 8 -5.05 -2.51 23.65
C ARG A 8 -5.25 -2.32 22.14
N LEU A 9 -4.77 -3.24 21.32
CA LEU A 9 -4.95 -3.17 19.86
C LEU A 9 -6.42 -3.34 19.46
N ILE A 10 -7.13 -4.30 20.07
CA ILE A 10 -8.56 -4.50 19.88
C ILE A 10 -9.33 -3.22 20.24
N LYS A 11 -8.98 -2.60 21.37
CA LYS A 11 -9.59 -1.32 21.78
C LYS A 11 -9.30 -0.21 20.77
N LYS A 12 -8.08 -0.08 20.26
CA LYS A 12 -7.75 0.91 19.22
C LYS A 12 -8.60 0.73 17.96
N ILE A 13 -8.75 -0.50 17.48
CA ILE A 13 -9.61 -0.81 16.32
C ILE A 13 -11.05 -0.40 16.59
N ALA A 14 -11.61 -0.78 17.75
CA ALA A 14 -12.98 -0.43 18.13
C ALA A 14 -13.19 1.08 18.26
N ASP A 15 -12.25 1.80 18.87
CA ASP A 15 -12.32 3.24 19.05
C ASP A 15 -12.26 3.97 17.69
N ILE A 16 -11.39 3.54 16.76
CA ILE A 16 -11.33 4.07 15.39
C ILE A 16 -12.66 3.85 14.65
N LYS A 17 -13.19 2.62 14.66
CA LYS A 17 -14.46 2.31 14.00
C LYS A 17 -15.62 3.15 14.56
N ARG A 18 -15.65 3.37 15.88
CA ARG A 18 -16.64 4.22 16.53
C ARG A 18 -16.52 5.68 16.10
N ALA A 19 -15.29 6.20 16.00
CA ALA A 19 -15.04 7.56 15.53
C ALA A 19 -15.52 7.75 14.08
N LEU A 20 -15.10 6.87 13.16
CA LEU A 20 -15.51 6.92 11.75
C LEU A 20 -17.04 6.82 11.59
N ALA A 21 -17.70 5.93 12.35
CA ALA A 21 -19.15 5.82 12.34
C ALA A 21 -19.85 7.08 12.89
N ALA A 22 -19.29 7.71 13.92
CA ALA A 22 -19.81 8.96 14.48
C ALA A 22 -19.67 10.12 13.50
N GLU A 23 -18.54 10.24 12.81
CA GLU A 23 -18.31 11.23 11.75
C GLU A 23 -19.29 11.05 10.61
N LYS A 24 -19.44 9.82 10.09
CA LYS A 24 -20.41 9.53 9.02
C LYS A 24 -21.84 9.92 9.41
N ARG A 25 -22.24 9.66 10.66
CA ARG A 25 -23.56 10.04 11.18
C ARG A 25 -23.70 11.56 11.30
N LYS A 26 -22.67 12.25 11.78
CA LYS A 26 -22.72 13.69 12.09
C LYS A 26 -22.61 14.55 10.83
N PHE A 27 -21.76 14.17 9.89
CA PHE A 27 -21.35 15.01 8.76
C PHE A 27 -21.76 14.44 7.41
N GLY A 28 -22.25 13.19 7.34
CA GLY A 28 -22.47 12.51 6.06
C GLY A 28 -21.19 12.09 5.35
N GLY A 29 -20.01 12.43 5.89
CA GLY A 29 -18.68 12.09 5.38
C GLY A 29 -17.71 11.74 6.51
N TYR A 30 -16.41 11.74 6.21
CA TYR A 30 -15.35 11.41 7.15
C TYR A 30 -14.33 12.54 7.20
N ASP A 31 -13.83 12.85 8.39
CA ASP A 31 -12.72 13.79 8.55
C ASP A 31 -11.40 13.03 8.41
N ASP A 32 -10.68 13.31 7.33
CA ASP A 32 -9.45 12.61 6.98
C ASP A 32 -8.18 13.24 7.54
N SER A 33 -8.28 14.36 8.27
CA SER A 33 -7.12 15.10 8.80
C SER A 33 -6.19 14.26 9.68
N ARG A 34 -6.69 13.17 10.25
CA ARG A 34 -5.97 12.27 11.16
C ARG A 34 -5.55 10.94 10.54
N GLY A 35 -5.95 10.65 9.30
CA GLY A 35 -5.68 9.38 8.62
C GLY A 35 -6.21 8.13 9.36
N LEU A 36 -7.25 8.27 10.19
CA LEU A 36 -7.73 7.19 11.07
C LEU A 36 -8.15 5.94 10.28
N ARG A 37 -8.63 6.11 9.05
CA ARG A 37 -9.10 5.01 8.20
C ARG A 37 -7.99 4.07 7.74
N TYR A 38 -6.72 4.49 7.79
CA TYR A 38 -5.59 3.66 7.37
C TYR A 38 -5.01 2.81 8.51
N LEU A 39 -5.22 3.20 9.77
CA LEU A 39 -4.56 2.58 10.92
C LEU A 39 -5.01 1.14 11.25
N PRO A 40 -6.27 0.71 11.04
CA PRO A 40 -6.71 -0.60 11.51
C PRO A 40 -6.01 -1.80 10.88
N THR A 41 -5.57 -1.72 9.62
CA THR A 41 -4.88 -2.83 8.91
C THR A 41 -3.63 -3.28 9.65
N ARG A 42 -2.79 -2.35 10.09
CA ARG A 42 -1.65 -2.57 10.98
C ARG A 42 -2.01 -3.34 12.23
N TYR A 43 -3.08 -2.93 12.91
CA TYR A 43 -3.49 -3.56 14.17
C TYR A 43 -4.02 -4.96 13.95
N TYR A 44 -4.71 -5.21 12.84
CA TYR A 44 -5.14 -6.56 12.45
C TYR A 44 -3.95 -7.49 12.17
N ILE A 45 -2.92 -7.01 11.46
CA ILE A 45 -1.69 -7.78 11.23
C ILE A 45 -1.00 -8.10 12.54
N GLN A 46 -0.82 -7.10 13.42
CA GLN A 46 -0.18 -7.30 14.73
C GLN A 46 -0.94 -8.32 15.60
N LEU A 47 -2.27 -8.38 15.49
CA LEU A 47 -3.11 -9.35 16.19
C LEU A 47 -3.15 -10.73 15.51
N ALA A 48 -2.57 -10.88 14.32
CA ALA A 48 -2.79 -12.01 13.43
C ALA A 48 -4.28 -12.28 13.12
N ASP A 49 -5.14 -11.26 13.21
CA ASP A 49 -6.56 -11.34 12.86
C ASP A 49 -6.76 -10.96 11.39
N TYR A 50 -6.35 -11.88 10.51
CA TYR A 50 -6.40 -11.67 9.06
C TYR A 50 -7.84 -11.62 8.52
N LYS A 51 -8.76 -12.40 9.12
CA LYS A 51 -10.17 -12.38 8.75
C LYS A 51 -10.84 -11.04 9.08
N GLY A 52 -10.56 -10.51 10.27
CA GLY A 52 -11.01 -9.18 10.68
C GLY A 52 -10.40 -8.09 9.80
N GLY A 53 -9.11 -8.19 9.49
CA GLY A 53 -8.41 -7.30 8.56
C GLY A 53 -9.04 -7.28 7.17
N LEU A 54 -9.31 -8.43 6.57
CA LEU A 54 -9.97 -8.51 5.27
C LEU A 54 -11.39 -7.95 5.27
N THR A 55 -12.13 -8.17 6.35
CA THR A 55 -13.46 -7.56 6.51
C THR A 55 -13.35 -6.03 6.52
N TYR A 56 -12.32 -5.50 7.18
CA TYR A 56 -12.06 -4.07 7.21
C TYR A 56 -11.67 -3.51 5.84
N THR A 57 -10.80 -4.20 5.10
CA THR A 57 -10.37 -3.72 3.78
C THR A 57 -11.50 -3.76 2.75
N HIS A 58 -12.41 -4.73 2.81
CA HIS A 58 -13.65 -4.70 2.02
C HIS A 58 -14.54 -3.50 2.37
N TRP A 59 -14.71 -3.21 3.67
CA TRP A 59 -15.44 -2.01 4.09
C TRP A 59 -14.76 -0.74 3.58
N PHE A 60 -13.44 -0.65 3.68
CA PHE A 60 -12.65 0.48 3.19
C PHE A 60 -12.86 0.68 1.69
N ALA A 61 -12.66 -0.36 0.87
CA ALA A 61 -12.81 -0.29 -0.59
C ALA A 61 -14.19 0.22 -1.03
N ARG A 62 -15.25 -0.19 -0.32
CA ARG A 62 -16.62 0.24 -0.61
C ARG A 62 -16.90 1.67 -0.15
N THR A 63 -16.26 2.11 0.92
CA THR A 63 -16.52 3.40 1.57
C THR A 63 -15.69 4.53 0.94
N PHE A 64 -14.50 4.19 0.45
CA PHE A 64 -13.50 5.10 -0.13
C PHE A 64 -13.01 4.55 -1.48
N PRO A 65 -13.88 4.45 -2.51
CA PRO A 65 -13.53 3.83 -3.79
C PRO A 65 -12.45 4.62 -4.56
N ASP A 66 -12.40 5.94 -4.37
CA ASP A 66 -11.46 6.85 -5.04
C ASP A 66 -10.18 7.09 -4.24
N ASP A 67 -10.03 6.43 -3.09
CA ASP A 67 -8.86 6.60 -2.22
C ASP A 67 -7.72 5.68 -2.66
N ILE A 68 -6.62 6.31 -3.10
CA ILE A 68 -5.41 5.61 -3.56
C ILE A 68 -4.58 5.01 -2.42
N GLY A 69 -4.84 5.42 -1.16
CA GLY A 69 -4.19 4.89 0.03
C GLY A 69 -2.75 5.37 0.24
N PHE A 70 -2.24 5.14 1.45
CA PHE A 70 -0.83 5.36 1.78
C PHE A 70 0.01 4.11 1.48
N PRO A 71 1.32 4.26 1.19
CA PRO A 71 2.16 3.11 0.82
C PRO A 71 2.20 2.00 1.89
N ASP A 72 2.27 2.36 3.17
CA ASP A 72 2.25 1.41 4.28
C ASP A 72 0.89 0.71 4.40
N PHE A 73 -0.21 1.44 4.28
CA PHE A 73 -1.56 0.88 4.26
C PHE A 73 -1.79 -0.12 3.11
N LEU A 74 -1.33 0.21 1.90
CA LEU A 74 -1.44 -0.70 0.75
C LEU A 74 -0.58 -1.96 0.94
N PHE A 75 0.63 -1.81 1.49
CA PHE A 75 1.49 -2.94 1.85
C PHE A 75 0.80 -3.85 2.89
N GLU A 76 0.25 -3.26 3.95
CA GLU A 76 -0.51 -3.98 4.97
C GLU A 76 -1.73 -4.70 4.40
N TRP A 77 -2.45 -4.07 3.45
CA TRP A 77 -3.54 -4.72 2.74
C TRP A 77 -3.05 -5.93 1.94
N ALA A 78 -1.93 -5.81 1.23
CA ALA A 78 -1.34 -6.95 0.52
C ALA A 78 -1.01 -8.12 1.46
N VAL A 79 -0.44 -7.83 2.65
CA VAL A 79 -0.19 -8.84 3.69
C VAL A 79 -1.49 -9.53 4.11
N LEU A 80 -2.56 -8.77 4.38
CA LEU A 80 -3.86 -9.32 4.78
C LEU A 80 -4.46 -10.23 3.70
N LEU A 81 -4.33 -9.85 2.42
CA LEU A 81 -4.79 -10.67 1.28
C LEU A 81 -3.98 -11.95 1.14
N TYR A 82 -2.66 -11.86 1.23
CA TYR A 82 -1.77 -13.02 1.18
C TYR A 82 -2.10 -14.01 2.30
N LYS A 83 -2.14 -13.54 3.54
CA LYS A 83 -2.45 -14.35 4.72
C LYS A 83 -3.87 -14.92 4.69
N GLY A 84 -4.79 -14.30 3.96
CA GLY A 84 -6.13 -14.80 3.69
C GLY A 84 -6.26 -15.69 2.44
N GLY A 85 -5.15 -16.06 1.79
CA GLY A 85 -5.13 -16.94 0.62
C GLY A 85 -5.63 -16.29 -0.68
N LYS A 86 -5.66 -14.96 -0.76
CA LYS A 86 -6.13 -14.19 -1.92
C LYS A 86 -4.94 -13.70 -2.75
N LEU A 87 -4.15 -14.63 -3.29
CA LEU A 87 -2.84 -14.35 -3.89
C LEU A 87 -2.90 -13.35 -5.06
N ASP A 88 -3.82 -13.50 -6.01
CA ASP A 88 -3.90 -12.58 -7.17
C ASP A 88 -4.25 -11.15 -6.76
N LEU A 89 -5.11 -11.01 -5.75
CA LEU A 89 -5.42 -9.71 -5.17
C LEU A 89 -4.22 -9.15 -4.40
N ALA A 90 -3.46 -10.00 -3.70
CA ALA A 90 -2.25 -9.59 -3.01
C ALA A 90 -1.19 -9.07 -4.01
N LYS A 91 -0.94 -9.78 -5.12
CA LYS A 91 -0.05 -9.32 -6.21
C LYS A 91 -0.47 -7.94 -6.73
N THR A 92 -1.78 -7.76 -6.98
CA THR A 92 -2.34 -6.49 -7.42
C THR A 92 -2.09 -5.38 -6.38
N LYS A 93 -2.25 -5.67 -5.09
CA LYS A 93 -1.97 -4.68 -4.04
C LYS A 93 -0.49 -4.36 -3.89
N ILE A 94 0.41 -5.34 -4.06
CA ILE A 94 1.86 -5.09 -4.12
C ILE A 94 2.22 -4.16 -5.28
N TRP A 95 1.61 -4.35 -6.44
CA TRP A 95 1.79 -3.45 -7.57
C TRP A 95 1.34 -2.02 -7.26
N GLN A 96 0.17 -1.87 -6.65
CA GLN A 96 -0.32 -0.56 -6.21
C GLN A 96 0.62 0.08 -5.18
N THR A 97 1.12 -0.68 -4.20
CA THR A 97 2.14 -0.22 -3.25
C THR A 97 3.38 0.30 -3.98
N PHE A 98 3.89 -0.45 -4.96
CA PHE A 98 5.05 -0.06 -5.76
C PHE A 98 4.79 1.25 -6.54
N CYS A 99 3.61 1.41 -7.12
CA CYS A 99 3.26 2.61 -7.88
C CYS A 99 3.18 3.85 -6.97
N VAL A 100 2.54 3.73 -5.79
CA VAL A 100 2.45 4.85 -4.84
C VAL A 100 3.81 5.21 -4.26
N ASN A 101 4.68 4.23 -3.97
CA ASN A 101 6.06 4.47 -3.57
C ASN A 101 7.00 3.36 -4.04
N THR A 102 7.90 3.71 -4.96
CA THR A 102 8.82 2.75 -5.60
C THR A 102 9.93 2.23 -4.69
N TYR A 103 10.06 2.78 -3.47
CA TYR A 103 11.14 2.47 -2.52
C TYR A 103 10.69 1.57 -1.37
N VAL A 104 9.37 1.45 -1.11
CA VAL A 104 8.85 0.71 0.04
C VAL A 104 9.18 -0.77 0.00
N LEU A 105 9.12 -1.40 -1.18
CA LEU A 105 9.45 -2.82 -1.31
C LEU A 105 10.95 -3.06 -1.10
N ASP A 106 11.81 -2.22 -1.66
CA ASP A 106 13.26 -2.27 -1.43
C ASP A 106 13.60 -2.04 0.06
N LYS A 107 12.89 -1.11 0.71
CA LYS A 107 13.02 -0.85 2.15
C LYS A 107 12.65 -2.08 2.98
N PHE A 108 11.58 -2.78 2.63
CA PHE A 108 11.14 -4.01 3.30
C PHE A 108 12.22 -5.10 3.25
N PHE A 109 12.88 -5.29 2.10
CA PHE A 109 13.99 -6.23 1.94
C PHE A 109 15.33 -5.72 2.50
N GLY A 110 15.38 -4.49 3.02
CA GLY A 110 16.61 -3.92 3.55
C GLY A 110 17.63 -3.53 2.49
N HIS A 111 17.19 -3.36 1.24
CA HIS A 111 18.04 -2.86 0.17
C HIS A 111 18.38 -1.37 0.39
N PRO A 112 19.55 -0.90 -0.08
CA PRO A 112 19.89 0.51 -0.05
C PRO A 112 18.88 1.36 -0.81
N ILE A 113 18.35 2.41 -0.17
CA ILE A 113 17.41 3.34 -0.80
C ILE A 113 18.20 4.44 -1.50
N GLN A 114 18.11 4.48 -2.83
CA GLN A 114 18.71 5.51 -3.67
C GLN A 114 17.60 6.28 -4.38
N PRO A 115 17.49 7.61 -4.22
CA PRO A 115 16.53 8.41 -4.97
C PRO A 115 16.67 8.19 -6.47
N LEU A 116 15.55 7.90 -7.13
CA LEU A 116 15.47 7.70 -8.56
C LEU A 116 15.18 9.04 -9.24
N LEU A 117 15.85 9.30 -10.36
CA LEU A 117 15.56 10.45 -11.22
C LEU A 117 14.25 10.19 -11.98
N LYS A 118 13.11 10.43 -11.33
CA LYS A 118 11.77 10.26 -11.90
C LYS A 118 10.79 11.27 -11.32
N TYR A 119 9.65 11.45 -11.98
CA TYR A 119 8.57 12.27 -11.47
C TYR A 119 8.02 11.68 -10.17
N GLU A 120 7.86 12.53 -9.15
CA GLU A 120 7.32 12.16 -7.84
C GLU A 120 6.24 13.17 -7.47
N TRP A 121 4.99 12.75 -7.56
CA TRP A 121 3.82 13.63 -7.49
C TRP A 121 3.51 14.14 -6.07
N SER A 122 4.08 13.52 -5.03
CA SER A 122 3.94 13.94 -3.64
C SER A 122 5.10 13.42 -2.78
N ASN A 123 5.21 13.94 -1.56
CA ASN A 123 6.10 13.42 -0.52
C ASN A 123 5.91 11.93 -0.22
N LEU A 124 4.70 11.38 -0.43
CA LEU A 124 4.44 9.95 -0.27
C LEU A 124 5.15 9.10 -1.33
N ALA A 125 5.44 9.65 -2.51
CA ALA A 125 6.14 8.97 -3.59
C ALA A 125 7.66 9.08 -3.49
N GLN A 126 8.17 9.89 -2.56
CA GLN A 126 9.60 10.17 -2.38
C GLN A 126 10.26 9.14 -1.46
N ALA A 127 11.59 9.03 -1.56
CA ALA A 127 12.40 8.14 -0.72
C ALA A 127 12.24 8.41 0.79
N GLY A 128 12.02 9.66 1.19
CA GLY A 128 11.86 10.05 2.60
C GLY A 128 10.69 9.38 3.31
N PHE A 129 9.66 8.91 2.58
CA PHE A 129 8.58 8.13 3.20
C PHE A 129 9.10 6.85 3.89
N THR A 130 10.19 6.25 3.38
CA THR A 130 10.75 5.00 3.90
C THR A 130 11.32 5.12 5.32
N GLU A 131 11.51 6.34 5.83
CA GLU A 131 11.91 6.59 7.23
C GLU A 131 10.81 6.19 8.22
N TYR A 132 9.54 6.27 7.80
CA TYR A 132 8.37 5.94 8.62
C TYR A 132 7.89 4.49 8.42
N PHE A 133 8.42 3.79 7.42
CA PHE A 133 8.04 2.43 7.10
C PHE A 133 8.76 1.44 8.02
N THR A 134 8.01 0.77 8.90
CA THR A 134 8.57 -0.04 10.00
C THR A 134 8.59 -1.55 9.74
N TYR A 135 8.11 -2.01 8.58
CA TYR A 135 8.09 -3.43 8.26
C TYR A 135 9.43 -3.89 7.70
N SER A 136 9.78 -5.15 7.94
CA SER A 136 11.02 -5.78 7.46
C SER A 136 10.78 -7.24 7.13
N HIS A 137 11.45 -7.73 6.08
CA HIS A 137 11.42 -9.13 5.66
C HIS A 137 11.88 -10.11 6.75
N GLN A 138 12.61 -9.63 7.75
CA GLN A 138 13.13 -10.41 8.88
C GLN A 138 12.09 -10.63 9.99
N GLN A 139 10.93 -9.98 9.93
CA GLN A 139 9.87 -10.18 10.92
C GLN A 139 9.35 -11.61 10.83
N THR A 140 9.43 -12.35 11.94
CA THR A 140 9.05 -13.77 12.01
C THR A 140 7.65 -14.04 11.48
N ASP A 141 6.70 -13.16 11.80
CA ASP A 141 5.29 -13.31 11.40
C ASP A 141 5.05 -13.07 9.88
N LEU A 142 6.06 -12.55 9.17
CA LEU A 142 5.99 -12.22 7.75
C LEU A 142 6.94 -13.06 6.87
N LEU A 143 7.67 -14.04 7.40
CA LEU A 143 8.67 -14.78 6.63
C LEU A 143 8.11 -15.47 5.37
N ASP A 144 6.94 -16.09 5.50
CA ASP A 144 6.20 -16.69 4.38
C ASP A 144 5.78 -15.66 3.32
N PHE A 145 5.32 -14.50 3.76
CA PHE A 145 4.99 -13.38 2.88
C PHE A 145 6.24 -12.81 2.20
N SER A 146 7.36 -12.72 2.92
CA SER A 146 8.65 -12.24 2.39
C SER A 146 9.14 -13.11 1.24
N GLN A 147 9.12 -14.44 1.44
CA GLN A 147 9.53 -15.42 0.41
C GLN A 147 8.65 -15.30 -0.83
N TRP A 148 7.33 -15.31 -0.63
CA TRP A 148 6.37 -15.15 -1.73
C TRP A 148 6.55 -13.81 -2.48
N LEU A 149 6.78 -12.72 -1.73
CA LEU A 149 6.94 -11.39 -2.32
C LEU A 149 8.23 -11.31 -3.15
N GLU A 150 9.32 -11.89 -2.66
CA GLU A 150 10.59 -11.96 -3.39
C GLU A 150 10.44 -12.72 -4.71
N GLU A 151 9.81 -13.90 -4.67
CA GLU A 151 9.50 -14.69 -5.87
C GLU A 151 8.62 -13.93 -6.86
N PHE A 152 7.57 -13.26 -6.36
CA PHE A 152 6.68 -12.45 -7.21
C PHE A 152 7.43 -11.28 -7.85
N MET A 153 8.26 -10.56 -7.08
CA MET A 153 9.03 -9.43 -7.59
C MET A 153 10.09 -9.86 -8.61
N ALA A 154 10.62 -11.08 -8.49
CA ALA A 154 11.55 -11.67 -9.46
C ALA A 154 10.86 -12.18 -10.75
N SER A 155 9.53 -12.25 -10.79
CA SER A 155 8.81 -12.70 -11.98
C SER A 155 9.01 -11.75 -13.17
N GLU A 156 9.07 -12.32 -14.38
CA GLU A 156 9.21 -11.55 -15.62
C GLU A 156 8.10 -10.50 -15.79
N LEU A 157 6.87 -10.86 -15.40
CA LEU A 157 5.72 -9.96 -15.49
C LEU A 157 5.87 -8.75 -14.56
N PHE A 158 6.32 -8.95 -13.31
CA PHE A 158 6.55 -7.83 -12.40
C PHE A 158 7.72 -6.96 -12.87
N MET A 159 8.83 -7.58 -13.29
CA MET A 159 10.04 -6.89 -13.72
C MET A 159 9.82 -6.05 -14.98
N SER A 160 9.15 -6.61 -16.00
CA SER A 160 8.80 -5.87 -17.22
C SER A 160 7.86 -4.71 -16.94
N ARG A 161 6.86 -4.90 -16.08
CA ARG A 161 5.92 -3.85 -15.70
C ARG A 161 6.60 -2.74 -14.88
N LYS A 162 7.44 -3.11 -13.90
CA LYS A 162 8.29 -2.19 -13.13
C LYS A 162 9.17 -1.35 -14.06
N ALA A 163 9.84 -1.99 -15.02
CA ALA A 163 10.68 -1.28 -15.98
C ALA A 163 9.87 -0.26 -16.81
N ARG A 164 8.71 -0.67 -17.36
CA ARG A 164 7.84 0.25 -18.11
C ARG A 164 7.38 1.43 -17.27
N TYR A 165 6.95 1.17 -16.03
CA TYR A 165 6.53 2.21 -15.09
C TYR A 165 7.63 3.24 -14.84
N LEU A 166 8.85 2.77 -14.56
CA LEU A 166 9.98 3.67 -14.31
C LEU A 166 10.33 4.50 -15.55
N THR A 167 10.31 3.92 -16.75
CA THR A 167 10.52 4.68 -18.00
C THR A 167 9.48 5.78 -18.20
N LEU A 168 8.20 5.50 -17.94
CA LEU A 168 7.13 6.51 -18.07
C LEU A 168 7.34 7.67 -17.08
N TYR A 169 7.65 7.35 -15.83
CA TYR A 169 7.86 8.37 -14.80
C TYR A 169 9.19 9.12 -14.95
N GLN A 170 10.21 8.52 -15.56
CA GLN A 170 11.42 9.21 -16.00
C GLN A 170 11.12 10.22 -17.11
N GLY A 171 10.32 9.83 -18.11
CA GLY A 171 9.84 10.74 -19.16
C GLY A 171 9.03 11.90 -18.59
N LEU A 172 8.09 11.62 -17.68
CA LEU A 172 7.28 12.64 -17.01
C LEU A 172 8.07 13.67 -16.19
N LEU A 173 9.31 13.35 -15.81
CA LEU A 173 10.16 14.28 -15.07
C LEU A 173 10.69 15.40 -15.98
N VAL A 174 11.04 15.05 -17.22
CA VAL A 174 11.79 15.93 -18.14
C VAL A 174 10.93 16.50 -19.26
N GLU A 175 9.81 15.87 -19.58
CA GLU A 175 8.95 16.32 -20.68
C GLU A 175 8.22 17.61 -20.31
N GLU A 176 8.25 18.61 -21.16
CA GLU A 176 7.58 19.90 -20.96
C GLU A 176 6.33 20.04 -21.84
N ASP A 177 6.27 19.32 -22.97
CA ASP A 177 5.13 19.36 -23.88
C ASP A 177 3.88 18.77 -23.23
N LEU A 178 2.81 19.55 -23.19
CA LEU A 178 1.58 19.17 -22.47
C LEU A 178 0.88 17.95 -23.08
N GLU A 179 0.91 17.79 -24.40
CA GLU A 179 0.25 16.67 -25.08
C GLU A 179 1.02 15.37 -24.84
N ILE A 180 2.36 15.42 -24.94
CA ILE A 180 3.21 14.26 -24.63
C ILE A 180 3.11 13.89 -23.15
N ARG A 181 3.12 14.88 -22.24
CA ARG A 181 2.90 14.62 -20.80
C ARG A 181 1.55 13.97 -20.53
N ASP A 182 0.48 14.41 -21.20
CA ASP A 182 -0.85 13.83 -21.01
C ASP A 182 -0.88 12.38 -21.49
N TYR A 183 -0.30 12.10 -22.67
CA TYR A 183 -0.14 10.73 -23.17
C TYR A 183 0.62 9.83 -22.17
N LEU A 184 1.76 10.31 -21.65
CA LEU A 184 2.55 9.57 -20.66
C LEU A 184 1.76 9.29 -19.36
N ARG A 185 0.97 10.25 -18.88
CA ARG A 185 0.11 10.08 -17.71
C ARG A 185 -1.01 9.06 -17.96
N GLN A 186 -1.65 9.12 -19.11
CA GLN A 186 -2.69 8.16 -19.49
C GLN A 186 -2.12 6.74 -19.54
N GLU A 187 -0.93 6.58 -20.13
CA GLU A 187 -0.27 5.28 -20.22
C GLU A 187 0.14 4.76 -18.83
N ALA A 188 0.70 5.62 -17.97
CA ALA A 188 1.03 5.28 -16.59
C ALA A 188 -0.23 4.86 -15.81
N HIS A 189 -1.32 5.62 -15.92
CA HIS A 189 -2.58 5.30 -15.26
C HIS A 189 -3.18 3.97 -15.75
N GLN A 190 -3.08 3.67 -17.04
CA GLN A 190 -3.49 2.36 -17.57
C GLN A 190 -2.64 1.23 -16.95
N LEU A 191 -1.32 1.40 -16.88
CA LEU A 191 -0.39 0.42 -16.31
C LEU A 191 -0.62 0.19 -14.81
N GLU A 192 -0.86 1.25 -14.04
CA GLU A 192 -1.19 1.21 -12.61
C GLU A 192 -2.46 0.40 -12.33
N ASN A 193 -3.48 0.57 -13.18
CA ASN A 193 -4.78 -0.08 -13.04
C ASN A 193 -4.85 -1.49 -13.65
N GLN A 194 -3.76 -2.01 -14.22
CA GLN A 194 -3.72 -3.39 -14.70
C GLN A 194 -3.78 -4.38 -13.53
N SER A 195 -4.96 -4.95 -13.31
CA SER A 195 -5.25 -5.82 -12.16
C SER A 195 -4.90 -7.30 -12.36
N LYS A 196 -4.25 -7.68 -13.47
CA LYS A 196 -3.92 -9.08 -13.78
C LYS A 196 -2.42 -9.34 -13.65
N PHE A 197 -2.08 -10.34 -12.83
CA PHE A 197 -0.74 -10.88 -12.55
C PHE A 197 -0.78 -12.40 -12.40
#